data_AF-A0A821SNA4-F1
#
_entry.id   AF-A0A821SNA4-F1
#
_cell.length_a   1.000
_cell.length_b   1.000
_cell.length_c   1.000
_cell.angle_alpha   90.00
_cell.angle_beta   90.00
_cell.angle_gamma   90.00
#
_symmetry.space_group_name_H-M   'P 1'
#
loop_
_entity.id
_entity.type
_entity.pdbx_description
1 polymer ?
#
loop_
_entity_poly.entity_id
_entity_poly.type
_entity_poly.pdbx_seq_one_letter_code
_entity_poly.pdbx_strand_id
1 'polypeptide(L)'
;MADHRKCNACLKSVANTPSLNCSRCKAEYHHFCINYSLPEYNAMSVELKSKWICLQCQSRERKGGDNSNTPVRSNNSVALESPHLEFVTQRTKARTEKNCSCISPSSIRDIIRE
;
A
#
# COMPACT_ATOMS: atom_id res chain seq x y z
N MET A 1 3.92 18.83 34.53
CA MET A 1 4.43 18.94 33.15
C MET A 1 3.44 18.19 32.25
N ALA A 2 2.65 18.91 31.44
CA ALA A 2 1.65 18.26 30.60
C ALA A 2 2.35 17.61 29.40
N ASP A 3 2.41 16.28 29.39
CA ASP A 3 2.88 15.50 28.24
C ASP A 3 1.92 15.72 27.07
N HIS A 4 2.33 16.55 26.12
CA HIS A 4 1.54 16.87 24.94
C HIS A 4 1.60 15.71 23.94
N ARG A 5 0.86 14.64 24.21
CA ARG A 5 0.67 13.56 23.24
C ARG A 5 -0.03 14.10 22.01
N LYS A 6 0.60 13.92 20.85
CA LYS A 6 0.13 14.40 19.55
C LYS A 6 -0.13 13.23 18.61
N CYS A 7 -1.18 13.38 17.80
CA CYS A 7 -1.49 12.43 16.75
C CYS A 7 -0.43 12.54 15.65
N ASN A 8 0.16 11.41 15.25
CA ASN A 8 1.22 11.41 14.23
C ASN A 8 0.70 11.62 12.79
N ALA A 9 -0.62 11.65 12.58
CA ALA A 9 -1.22 11.95 11.29
C ALA A 9 -1.59 13.43 11.12
N CYS A 10 -2.27 14.03 12.11
CA CYS A 10 -2.75 15.42 12.01
C CYS A 10 -1.96 16.41 12.89
N LEU A 11 -1.00 15.93 13.69
CA LEU A 11 -0.15 16.70 14.60
C LEU A 11 -0.89 17.46 15.71
N LYS A 12 -2.21 17.28 15.82
CA LYS A 12 -3.04 17.86 16.90
C LYS A 12 -2.96 17.00 18.16
N SER A 13 -3.30 17.62 19.30
CA SER A 13 -3.39 16.92 20.59
C SER A 13 -4.36 15.74 20.52
N VAL A 14 -3.98 14.61 21.11
CA VAL A 14 -4.86 13.44 21.28
C VAL A 14 -5.69 13.49 22.56
N ALA A 15 -5.51 14.54 23.38
CA ALA A 15 -6.27 14.72 24.61
C ALA A 15 -7.78 14.61 24.35
N ASN A 16 -8.45 13.73 25.11
CA ASN A 16 -9.90 13.51 25.12
C ASN A 16 -10.51 12.89 23.85
N THR A 17 -9.70 12.39 22.92
CA THR A 17 -10.22 11.72 21.72
C THR A 17 -9.78 10.26 21.70
N PRO A 18 -10.67 9.31 21.34
CA PRO A 18 -10.28 7.92 21.15
C PRO A 18 -9.14 7.78 20.14
N SER A 19 -8.07 7.12 20.57
CA SER A 19 -6.82 6.97 19.84
C SER A 19 -6.33 5.51 19.83
N LEU A 20 -5.46 5.19 18.88
CA LEU A 20 -4.74 3.92 18.80
C LEU A 20 -3.24 4.17 18.79
N ASN A 21 -2.51 3.26 19.42
CA ASN A 21 -1.06 3.27 19.47
C ASN A 21 -0.53 2.16 18.57
N CYS A 22 0.36 2.51 17.64
CA CYS A 22 0.99 1.51 16.79
C CYS A 22 1.87 0.58 17.64
N SER A 23 1.65 -0.73 17.56
CA SER A 23 2.40 -1.74 18.31
C SER A 23 3.91 -1.74 17.96
N ARG A 24 4.28 -1.24 16.78
CA ARG A 24 5.68 -1.14 16.30
C ARG A 24 6.37 0.17 16.66
N CYS A 25 5.94 1.28 16.07
CA CYS A 25 6.62 2.58 16.26
C CYS A 25 6.16 3.35 17.50
N LYS A 26 5.16 2.83 18.24
CA LYS A 26 4.57 3.44 19.43
C LYS A 26 3.93 4.82 19.23
N ALA A 27 3.85 5.29 17.98
CA ALA A 27 3.16 6.52 17.63
C ALA A 27 1.64 6.38 17.84
N GLU A 28 1.03 7.48 18.29
CA GLU A 28 -0.40 7.56 18.60
C GLU A 28 -1.17 8.27 17.48
N TYR A 29 -2.40 7.82 17.23
CA TYR A 29 -3.25 8.30 16.15
C TYR A 29 -4.68 8.43 16.64
N HIS A 30 -5.38 9.52 16.29
CA HIS A 30 -6.83 9.59 16.47
C HIS A 30 -7.51 8.51 15.63
N HIS A 31 -8.57 7.86 16.15
CA HIS A 31 -9.34 6.86 15.39
C HIS A 31 -9.80 7.37 14.02
N PHE A 32 -10.26 8.63 13.94
CA PHE A 32 -10.71 9.21 12.66
C PHE A 32 -9.54 9.49 11.69
N CYS A 33 -8.33 9.79 12.19
CA CYS A 33 -7.16 10.03 11.32
C CYS A 33 -6.67 8.78 10.59
N ILE A 34 -7.03 7.61 11.10
CA ILE A 34 -6.73 6.29 10.51
C ILE A 34 -7.99 5.66 9.91
N ASN A 35 -9.02 6.48 9.65
CA ASN A 35 -10.27 6.11 8.98
C ASN A 35 -11.10 5.04 9.72
N TYR A 36 -11.08 5.05 11.04
CA TYR A 36 -12.08 4.34 11.84
C TYR A 36 -13.15 5.32 12.31
N SER A 37 -14.41 4.96 12.12
CA SER A 37 -15.53 5.58 12.80
C SER A 37 -15.52 5.22 14.30
N LEU A 38 -16.22 6.02 15.11
CA LEU A 38 -16.32 5.76 16.55
C LEU A 38 -16.97 4.38 16.87
N PRO A 39 -18.03 3.93 16.17
CA PRO A 39 -18.59 2.59 16.37
C PRO A 39 -17.59 1.48 16.06
N GLU A 40 -16.84 1.57 14.96
CA GLU A 40 -15.81 0.58 14.60
C GLU A 40 -14.70 0.55 15.65
N TYR A 41 -14.27 1.73 16.12
CA TYR A 41 -13.28 1.82 17.18
C TYR A 41 -13.75 1.15 18.47
N ASN A 42 -15.02 1.32 18.84
CA ASN A 42 -15.59 0.71 20.03
C ASN A 42 -15.80 -0.80 19.87
N ALA A 43 -16.07 -1.28 18.66
CA ALA A 43 -16.22 -2.70 18.34
C ALA A 43 -14.89 -3.48 18.37
N MET A 44 -13.75 -2.80 18.23
CA MET A 44 -12.44 -3.46 18.31
C MET A 44 -12.16 -3.99 19.71
N SER A 45 -11.75 -5.27 19.79
CA SER A 45 -11.31 -5.88 21.04
C SER A 45 -10.00 -5.26 21.57
N VAL A 46 -9.73 -5.42 22.86
CA VAL A 46 -8.51 -4.90 23.50
C VAL A 46 -7.26 -5.54 22.87
N GLU A 47 -7.34 -6.82 22.52
CA GLU A 47 -6.28 -7.57 21.85
C GLU A 47 -5.99 -6.99 20.47
N LEU A 48 -7.02 -6.63 19.70
CA LEU A 48 -6.85 -6.02 18.39
C LEU A 48 -6.22 -4.63 18.50
N LYS A 49 -6.69 -3.81 19.45
CA LYS A 49 -6.14 -2.47 19.71
C LYS A 49 -4.66 -2.53 20.11
N SER A 50 -4.27 -3.50 20.94
CA SER A 50 -2.88 -3.66 21.38
C SER A 50 -1.93 -4.14 20.27
N LYS A 51 -2.44 -4.87 19.28
CA LYS A 51 -1.65 -5.39 18.16
C LYS A 51 -1.68 -4.49 16.93
N TRP A 52 -2.56 -3.49 16.89
CA TRP A 52 -2.76 -2.60 15.75
C TRP A 52 -1.44 -1.96 15.25
N ILE A 53 -1.27 -1.91 13.93
CA ILE A 53 -0.09 -1.38 13.25
C ILE A 53 -0.53 -0.24 12.34
N CYS A 54 0.16 0.90 12.39
CA CYS A 54 -0.15 2.03 11.52
C CYS A 54 0.24 1.75 10.05
N LEU A 55 -0.39 2.46 9.12
CA LEU A 55 -0.15 2.31 7.67
C LEU A 55 1.32 2.50 7.27
N GLN A 56 2.05 3.38 7.98
CA GLN A 56 3.48 3.62 7.73
C GLN A 56 4.36 2.43 8.12
N CYS A 57 4.01 1.73 9.20
CA CYS A 57 4.71 0.52 9.59
C CYS A 57 4.28 -0.68 8.74
N GLN A 58 3.00 -0.76 8.37
CA GLN A 58 2.47 -1.80 7.51
C GLN A 58 3.07 -1.74 6.10
N SER A 59 3.26 -0.55 5.53
CA SER A 59 3.86 -0.39 4.19
C SER A 59 5.34 -0.77 4.12
N ARG A 60 6.07 -0.63 5.24
CA ARG A 60 7.48 -1.02 5.37
C ARG A 60 7.67 -2.50 5.67
N GLU A 61 6.62 -3.18 6.11
CA GLU A 61 6.67 -4.61 6.32
C GLU A 61 6.93 -5.29 4.98
N ARG A 62 8.01 -6.08 4.92
CA ARG A 62 8.22 -6.95 3.78
C ARG A 62 6.99 -7.84 3.69
N LYS A 63 6.33 -7.86 2.53
CA LYS A 63 5.33 -8.86 2.19
C LYS A 63 6.08 -10.19 2.16
N GLY A 64 6.18 -10.83 3.33
CA GLY A 64 6.83 -12.12 3.48
C GLY A 64 6.16 -13.10 2.53
N GLY A 65 6.98 -13.94 1.91
CA GLY A 65 6.54 -14.92 0.95
C GLY A 65 7.71 -15.79 0.55
N ASP A 66 7.43 -17.04 0.22
CA ASP A 66 8.41 -17.88 -0.42
C ASP A 66 8.58 -17.41 -1.87
N ASN A 67 9.70 -16.74 -2.13
CA ASN A 67 10.02 -16.23 -3.46
C ASN A 67 10.68 -17.29 -4.34
N SER A 68 10.87 -18.53 -3.85
CA SER A 68 11.59 -19.60 -4.56
C SER A 68 10.94 -20.00 -5.88
N ASN A 69 9.63 -19.75 -6.04
CA ASN A 69 8.88 -20.01 -7.28
C ASN A 69 8.72 -18.77 -8.17
N THR A 70 9.37 -17.64 -7.83
CA THR A 70 9.35 -16.44 -8.68
C THR A 70 10.32 -16.68 -9.84
N PRO A 71 9.88 -16.72 -11.11
CA PRO A 71 10.77 -16.96 -12.23
C PRO A 71 11.85 -15.87 -12.28
N VAL A 72 13.10 -16.24 -12.03
CA VAL A 72 14.24 -15.33 -12.16
C VAL A 72 14.63 -15.27 -13.63
N ARG A 73 14.68 -14.07 -14.21
CA ARG A 73 15.18 -13.91 -15.57
C ARG A 73 16.67 -14.20 -15.55
N SER A 74 17.09 -15.32 -16.12
CA SER A 74 18.51 -15.65 -16.26
C SER A 74 19.20 -14.51 -17.01
N ASN A 75 20.09 -13.79 -16.34
CA ASN A 75 21.03 -12.89 -17.01
C ASN A 75 22.03 -13.79 -17.75
N ASN A 76 21.68 -14.22 -18.96
CA ASN A 76 22.67 -14.70 -19.90
C ASN A 76 23.52 -13.50 -20.26
N SER A 77 24.64 -13.32 -19.55
CA SER A 77 25.68 -12.37 -19.90
C SER A 77 26.37 -12.84 -21.19
N VAL A 78 25.69 -12.67 -22.32
CA VAL A 78 26.37 -12.38 -23.57
C VAL A 78 26.29 -10.88 -23.69
N ALA A 79 27.37 -10.20 -23.31
CA ALA A 79 27.55 -8.78 -23.55
C ALA A 79 27.55 -8.55 -25.07
N LEU A 80 26.37 -8.28 -25.63
CA LEU A 80 26.28 -7.48 -26.84
C LEU A 80 25.90 -6.09 -26.36
N GLU A 81 26.83 -5.15 -26.50
CA GLU A 81 26.67 -3.74 -26.15
C GLU A 81 25.35 -3.22 -26.73
N SER A 82 24.36 -2.99 -25.86
CA SER A 82 23.10 -2.38 -26.21
C SER A 82 23.13 -0.95 -25.67
N PRO A 83 22.91 0.09 -26.50
CA PRO A 83 22.97 1.47 -26.04
C PRO A 83 21.99 1.69 -24.89
N HIS A 84 22.46 2.35 -23.85
CA HIS A 84 21.68 2.78 -22.71
C HIS A 84 20.56 3.73 -23.19
N LEU A 85 19.37 3.20 -23.49
CA LEU A 85 18.19 4.00 -23.78
C LEU A 85 17.45 4.31 -22.48
N GLU A 86 17.51 5.57 -22.05
CA GLU A 86 16.85 6.14 -20.86
C GLU A 86 15.30 6.22 -20.95
N PHE A 87 14.62 5.23 -21.53
CA PHE A 87 13.15 5.27 -21.65
C PHE A 87 12.49 3.94 -21.24
N VAL A 88 12.26 3.77 -19.94
CA VAL A 88 11.74 2.53 -19.31
C VAL A 88 10.23 2.29 -19.52
N THR A 89 9.52 3.12 -20.31
CA THR A 89 8.05 3.00 -20.47
C THR A 89 7.56 2.65 -21.87
N GLN A 90 8.42 2.51 -22.88
CA GLN A 90 7.95 2.20 -24.23
C GLN A 90 7.91 0.69 -24.51
N ARG A 91 6.70 0.11 -24.53
CA ARG A 91 6.48 -1.25 -25.03
C ARG A 91 6.66 -1.26 -26.55
N THR A 92 7.81 -1.72 -27.02
CA THR A 92 8.14 -1.82 -28.46
C THR A 92 7.61 -3.07 -29.16
N LYS A 93 6.89 -3.96 -28.45
CA LYS A 93 6.30 -5.14 -29.10
C LYS A 93 5.18 -4.72 -30.04
N ALA A 94 5.38 -4.94 -31.34
CA ALA A 94 4.31 -4.93 -32.32
C ALA A 94 3.16 -5.84 -31.84
N ARG A 95 1.94 -5.30 -31.84
CA ARG A 95 0.74 -6.01 -31.44
C ARG A 95 0.45 -7.08 -32.49
N THR A 96 0.95 -8.30 -32.29
CA THR A 96 0.39 -9.47 -32.99
C THR A 96 -1.08 -9.55 -32.58
N GLU A 97 -1.99 -9.52 -33.55
CA GLU A 97 -3.42 -9.74 -33.33
C GLU A 97 -3.61 -11.15 -32.78
N LYS A 98 -3.57 -11.28 -31.45
CA LYS A 98 -4.04 -12.47 -30.76
C LYS A 98 -5.53 -12.28 -30.56
N ASN A 99 -6.32 -13.26 -31.01
CA ASN A 99 -7.70 -13.48 -30.57
C ASN A 99 -7.70 -13.65 -29.05
N CYS A 100 -7.78 -12.53 -28.34
CA CYS A 100 -7.88 -12.48 -26.90
C CYS A 100 -9.32 -12.07 -26.58
N SER A 101 -9.95 -12.76 -25.64
CA SER A 101 -11.28 -12.43 -25.11
C SER A 101 -11.28 -11.14 -24.27
N CYS A 102 -10.24 -10.30 -24.38
CA CYS A 102 -10.14 -9.07 -23.62
C CYS A 102 -11.22 -8.07 -24.02
N ILE A 103 -11.87 -7.50 -23.02
CA ILE A 103 -12.88 -6.46 -23.14
C ILE A 103 -12.32 -5.27 -23.93
N SER A 104 -13.09 -4.75 -24.87
CA SER A 104 -12.65 -3.65 -25.72
C SER A 104 -12.49 -2.35 -24.92
N PRO A 105 -11.60 -1.43 -25.34
CA PRO A 105 -11.47 -0.12 -24.70
C PRO A 105 -12.78 0.70 -24.70
N SER A 106 -13.68 0.42 -25.64
CA SER A 106 -15.01 1.04 -25.68
C SER A 106 -15.91 0.50 -24.56
N SER A 107 -15.93 -0.82 -24.40
CA SER A 107 -16.70 -1.48 -23.33
C SER A 107 -16.25 -1.08 -21.91
N ILE A 108 -14.98 -0.72 -21.72
CA ILE A 108 -14.50 -0.15 -20.45
C ILE A 108 -15.06 1.25 -20.22
N ARG A 109 -15.16 2.07 -21.28
CA ARG A 109 -15.69 3.44 -21.18
C ARG A 109 -17.17 3.47 -20.83
N ASP A 110 -17.91 2.45 -21.24
CA ASP A 110 -19.34 2.31 -20.92
C ASP A 110 -19.58 1.93 -19.45
N ILE A 111 -18.62 1.30 -18.77
CA ILE A 111 -18.72 0.95 -17.34
C ILE A 111 -18.48 2.16 -16.42
N ILE A 112 -17.67 3.14 -16.87
CA ILE A 112 -17.19 4.24 -16.01
C ILE A 112 -18.13 5.45 -16.03
N ARG A 113 -19.09 5.51 -16.96
CA ARG A 113 -20.07 6.60 -17.05
C ARG A 113 -21.34 6.23 -16.28
N GLU A 114 -21.37 6.55 -14.99
CA GLU A 114 -22.61 6.93 -14.29
C GLU A 114 -22.78 8.45 -14.34
#